data_AF-A0A453NS32-F1
#
_entry.id   AF-A0A453NS32-F1
#
_cell.length_a   1.000
_cell.length_b   1.000
_cell.length_c   1.000
_cell.angle_alpha   90.00
_cell.angle_beta   90.00
_cell.angle_gamma   90.00
#
_symmetry.space_group_name_H-M   'P 1'
#
loop_
_entity.id
_entity.type
_entity.pdbx_description
1 polymer ?
#
loop_
_entity_poly.entity_id
_entity_poly.type
_entity_poly.pdbx_seq_one_letter_code
_entity_poly.pdbx_strand_id
1 'polypeptide(L)'
;AAYVALMQTVNKSNKSGYESLLKIYRETDLSQEKVRVLGSLASSPDPDVVREALNFLLSSEVRNQDCIFVLRGVTAAAHEVAWTWLKENWDYIAETFTGHLLTYFITVTVSPLATDEKGDEAEEFFKSRTKASIARTVKQSIERVRIKAKWVMSTKGEADLGNVLKELAHKH
;
A
#
# COMPACT_ATOMS: atom_id res chain seq x y z
N ALA A 1 -3.46 -8.29 14.74
CA ALA A 1 -2.41 -7.94 15.72
C ALA A 1 -1.22 -8.90 15.62
N ALA A 2 -1.37 -10.21 15.86
CA ALA A 2 -0.24 -11.15 15.85
C ALA A 2 0.53 -11.25 14.51
N TYR A 3 -0.16 -11.48 13.37
CA TYR A 3 0.52 -11.62 12.07
C TYR A 3 1.18 -10.34 11.58
N VAL A 4 0.54 -9.18 11.81
CA VAL A 4 1.16 -7.88 11.52
C VAL A 4 2.41 -7.69 12.37
N ALA A 5 2.37 -7.99 13.67
CA ALA A 5 3.53 -7.90 14.56
C ALA A 5 4.67 -8.84 14.12
N LEU A 6 4.35 -10.06 13.68
CA LEU A 6 5.32 -10.96 13.07
C LEU A 6 5.93 -10.34 11.81
N MET A 7 5.11 -9.81 10.91
CA MET A 7 5.60 -9.19 9.68
C MET A 7 6.44 -7.92 9.92
N GLN A 8 6.27 -7.22 11.04
CA GLN A 8 7.15 -6.12 11.43
C GLN A 8 8.60 -6.58 11.72
N THR A 9 8.82 -7.85 12.06
CA THR A 9 10.17 -8.38 12.32
C THR A 9 10.82 -9.00 11.07
N VAL A 10 10.03 -9.21 10.00
CA VAL A 10 10.49 -9.81 8.75
C VAL A 10 11.24 -8.77 7.92
N ASN A 11 12.40 -9.18 7.39
CA ASN A 11 13.20 -8.42 6.45
C ASN A 11 13.86 -9.36 5.43
N LYS A 12 14.55 -8.82 4.42
CA LYS A 12 15.17 -9.62 3.35
C LYS A 12 16.15 -10.70 3.84
N SER A 13 16.80 -10.47 4.98
CA SER A 13 17.77 -11.39 5.59
C SER A 13 17.13 -12.40 6.55
N ASN A 14 15.89 -12.15 7.01
CA ASN A 14 15.13 -13.06 7.86
C ASN A 14 13.66 -13.11 7.41
N LYS A 15 13.36 -14.08 6.54
CA LYS A 15 12.04 -14.31 5.94
C LYS A 15 11.16 -15.33 6.66
N SER A 16 11.65 -15.91 7.76
CA SER A 16 10.97 -17.01 8.46
C SER A 16 9.52 -16.71 8.82
N GLY A 17 9.22 -15.48 9.26
CA GLY A 17 7.86 -15.05 9.57
C GLY A 17 6.95 -15.03 8.33
N TYR A 18 7.43 -14.50 7.20
CA TYR A 18 6.68 -14.47 5.94
C TYR A 18 6.43 -15.87 5.39
N GLU A 19 7.45 -16.72 5.40
CA GLU A 19 7.34 -18.13 4.97
C GLU A 19 6.35 -18.91 5.85
N SER A 20 6.36 -18.67 7.16
CA SER A 20 5.41 -19.28 8.09
C SER A 20 3.98 -18.87 7.79
N LEU A 21 3.74 -17.59 7.48
CA LEU A 21 2.40 -17.13 7.10
C LEU A 21 1.95 -17.71 5.75
N LEU A 22 2.84 -17.77 4.75
CA LEU A 22 2.51 -18.42 3.47
C LEU A 22 2.20 -19.91 3.65
N LYS A 23 2.90 -20.61 4.54
CA LYS A 23 2.58 -21.98 4.89
C LYS A 23 1.17 -22.10 5.48
N ILE A 24 0.83 -21.24 6.46
CA ILE A 24 -0.53 -21.19 7.03
C ILE A 24 -1.59 -20.94 5.96
N TYR A 25 -1.35 -19.98 5.05
CA TYR A 25 -2.27 -19.66 3.96
C TYR A 25 -2.56 -20.87 3.05
N ARG A 26 -1.52 -21.65 2.73
CA ARG A 26 -1.58 -22.81 1.84
C ARG A 26 -2.24 -24.01 2.51
N GLU A 27 -2.01 -24.21 3.81
CA GLU A 27 -2.47 -25.39 4.56
C GLU A 27 -3.85 -25.21 5.21
N THR A 28 -4.29 -23.97 5.45
CA THR A 28 -5.58 -23.74 6.12
C THR A 28 -6.77 -23.88 5.16
N ASP A 29 -7.82 -24.57 5.62
CA ASP A 29 -9.13 -24.59 4.96
C ASP A 29 -10.04 -23.44 5.42
N LEU A 30 -9.66 -22.70 6.47
CA LEU A 30 -10.47 -21.64 7.06
C LEU A 30 -10.33 -20.35 6.26
N SER A 31 -11.40 -19.92 5.60
CA SER A 31 -11.39 -18.69 4.78
C SER A 31 -11.02 -17.44 5.59
N GLN A 32 -11.48 -17.35 6.85
CA GLN A 32 -11.13 -16.25 7.75
C GLN A 32 -9.63 -16.18 8.04
N GLU A 33 -8.98 -17.34 8.09
CA GLU A 33 -7.55 -17.42 8.36
C GLU A 33 -6.72 -17.01 7.14
N LYS A 34 -7.16 -17.41 5.93
CA LYS A 34 -6.57 -16.91 4.68
C LYS A 34 -6.64 -15.38 4.59
N VAL A 35 -7.80 -14.79 4.91
CA VAL A 35 -7.98 -13.34 4.90
C VAL A 35 -7.06 -12.64 5.90
N ARG A 36 -6.86 -13.21 7.10
CA ARG A 36 -5.95 -12.67 8.11
C ARG A 36 -4.50 -12.70 7.65
N VAL A 37 -4.07 -13.80 7.04
CA VAL A 37 -2.72 -13.93 6.48
C VAL A 37 -2.52 -12.90 5.38
N LEU A 38 -3.36 -12.91 4.33
CA LEU A 38 -3.25 -11.98 3.20
C LEU A 38 -3.22 -10.52 3.70
N GLY A 39 -4.08 -10.19 4.66
CA GLY A 39 -4.15 -8.88 5.32
C GLY A 39 -2.89 -8.40 6.06
N SER A 40 -1.87 -9.23 6.17
CA SER A 40 -0.63 -8.92 6.90
C SER A 40 0.64 -9.00 6.05
N LEU A 41 0.63 -9.71 4.92
CA LEU A 41 1.82 -10.01 4.12
C LEU A 41 2.58 -8.75 3.67
N ALA A 42 1.86 -7.69 3.29
CA ALA A 42 2.47 -6.44 2.81
C ALA A 42 2.81 -5.44 3.94
N SER A 43 2.75 -5.87 5.21
CA SER A 43 2.92 -4.96 6.35
C SER A 43 4.36 -4.78 6.81
N SER A 44 5.31 -5.55 6.28
CA SER A 44 6.74 -5.44 6.63
C SER A 44 7.28 -4.02 6.37
N PRO A 45 8.19 -3.50 7.20
CA PRO A 45 8.91 -2.27 6.91
C PRO A 45 9.99 -2.44 5.83
N ASP A 46 10.35 -3.68 5.47
CA ASP A 46 11.35 -3.97 4.45
C ASP A 46 10.73 -3.92 3.04
N PRO A 47 11.22 -3.04 2.14
CA PRO A 47 10.63 -2.86 0.82
C PRO A 47 10.75 -4.10 -0.08
N ASP A 48 11.79 -4.93 0.09
CA ASP A 48 11.96 -6.15 -0.70
C ASP A 48 10.86 -7.17 -0.32
N VAL A 49 10.56 -7.29 0.97
CA VAL A 49 9.50 -8.15 1.49
C VAL A 49 8.11 -7.66 1.04
N VAL A 50 7.87 -6.35 1.08
CA VAL A 50 6.62 -5.77 0.57
C VAL A 50 6.45 -6.09 -0.91
N ARG A 51 7.50 -5.93 -1.73
CA ARG A 51 7.45 -6.24 -3.16
C ARG A 51 7.13 -7.72 -3.39
N GLU A 52 7.70 -8.62 -2.61
CA GLU A 52 7.37 -10.05 -2.67
C GLU A 52 5.91 -10.34 -2.32
N ALA A 53 5.36 -9.68 -1.31
CA ALA A 53 3.94 -9.80 -0.96
C ALA A 53 3.02 -9.31 -2.07
N LEU A 54 3.36 -8.20 -2.72
CA LEU A 54 2.61 -7.67 -3.86
C LEU A 54 2.74 -8.55 -5.11
N ASN A 55 3.90 -9.17 -5.35
CA ASN A 55 4.05 -10.16 -6.42
C ASN A 55 3.23 -11.42 -6.14
N PHE A 56 3.22 -11.89 -4.89
CA PHE A 56 2.38 -13.03 -4.48
C PHE A 56 0.89 -12.78 -4.71
N LEU A 57 0.43 -11.53 -4.49
CA LEU A 57 -0.93 -11.11 -4.80
C LEU A 57 -1.32 -11.34 -6.27
N LEU A 58 -0.39 -11.18 -7.22
CA LEU A 58 -0.63 -11.40 -8.65
C LEU A 58 -0.45 -12.86 -9.10
N SER A 59 -0.01 -13.74 -8.21
CA SER A 59 0.20 -15.16 -8.51
C SER A 59 -1.13 -15.91 -8.64
N SER A 60 -1.08 -17.08 -9.28
CA SER A 60 -2.24 -17.98 -9.39
C SER A 60 -2.71 -18.54 -8.04
N GLU A 61 -1.92 -18.42 -6.98
CA GLU A 61 -2.31 -18.88 -5.63
C GLU A 61 -3.37 -17.96 -5.00
N VAL A 62 -3.35 -16.66 -5.33
CA VAL A 62 -4.29 -15.68 -4.78
C VAL A 62 -5.41 -15.44 -5.79
N ARG A 63 -6.66 -15.65 -5.36
CA ARG A 63 -7.82 -15.34 -6.20
C ARG A 63 -7.86 -13.84 -6.45
N ASN A 64 -8.19 -13.41 -7.67
CA ASN A 64 -8.24 -11.99 -8.02
C ASN A 64 -9.07 -11.13 -7.04
N GLN A 65 -10.19 -11.64 -6.53
CA GLN A 65 -11.03 -10.92 -5.56
C GLN A 65 -10.36 -10.72 -4.19
N ASP A 66 -9.43 -11.59 -3.82
CA ASP A 66 -8.74 -11.57 -2.52
C ASP A 66 -7.53 -10.61 -2.53
N CYS A 67 -7.19 -10.02 -3.69
CA CYS A 67 -6.10 -9.04 -3.81
C CYS A 67 -6.28 -7.84 -2.87
N ILE A 68 -7.52 -7.47 -2.59
CA ILE A 68 -7.87 -6.36 -1.69
C ILE A 68 -7.32 -6.59 -0.28
N PHE A 69 -7.19 -7.84 0.17
CA PHE A 69 -6.70 -8.14 1.50
C PHE A 69 -5.20 -7.87 1.59
N VAL A 70 -4.42 -8.28 0.58
CA VAL A 70 -2.98 -8.00 0.54
C VAL A 70 -2.73 -6.51 0.42
N LEU A 71 -3.45 -5.81 -0.46
CA LEU A 71 -3.35 -4.35 -0.61
C LEU A 71 -3.65 -3.61 0.70
N ARG A 72 -4.63 -4.06 1.49
CA ARG A 72 -4.94 -3.48 2.82
C ARG A 72 -3.77 -3.59 3.80
N GLY A 73 -2.85 -4.53 3.58
CA GLY A 73 -1.66 -4.72 4.42
C GLY A 73 -0.56 -3.68 4.17
N VAL A 74 -0.61 -2.92 3.07
CA VAL A 74 0.40 -1.91 2.73
C VAL A 74 0.40 -0.79 3.77
N THR A 75 1.55 -0.56 4.42
CA THR A 75 1.72 0.44 5.47
C THR A 75 2.29 1.76 4.93
N ALA A 76 2.37 2.78 5.79
CA ALA A 76 2.93 4.08 5.44
C ALA A 76 4.38 4.01 4.93
N ALA A 77 5.20 3.14 5.53
CA ALA A 77 6.58 2.90 5.09
C ALA A 77 6.65 2.24 3.70
N ALA A 78 5.58 1.58 3.27
CA ALA A 78 5.50 0.78 2.06
C ALA A 78 4.87 1.52 0.86
N HIS A 79 4.40 2.77 1.02
CA HIS A 79 3.70 3.48 -0.06
C HIS A 79 4.58 3.69 -1.31
N GLU A 80 5.84 4.07 -1.15
CA GLU A 80 6.75 4.32 -2.28
C GLU A 80 7.09 3.05 -3.06
N VAL A 81 7.32 1.94 -2.35
CA VAL A 81 7.55 0.64 -3.01
C VAL A 81 6.28 0.13 -3.69
N ALA A 82 5.11 0.31 -3.08
CA ALA A 82 3.83 -0.08 -3.66
C ALA A 82 3.50 0.75 -4.92
N TRP A 83 3.81 2.05 -4.93
CA TRP A 83 3.68 2.91 -6.10
C TRP A 83 4.61 2.47 -7.23
N THR A 84 5.88 2.22 -6.91
CA THR A 84 6.87 1.74 -7.89
C THR A 84 6.43 0.41 -8.49
N TRP A 85 6.01 -0.53 -7.64
CA TRP A 85 5.49 -1.82 -8.04
C TRP A 85 4.24 -1.72 -8.93
N LEU A 86 3.30 -0.81 -8.61
CA LEU A 86 2.12 -0.59 -9.44
C LEU A 86 2.52 -0.21 -10.87
N LYS A 87 3.44 0.74 -11.03
CA LYS A 87 3.87 1.20 -12.36
C LYS A 87 4.50 0.08 -13.18
N GLU A 88 5.34 -0.74 -12.55
CA GLU A 88 6.01 -1.88 -13.19
C GLU A 88 5.03 -2.95 -13.67
N ASN A 89 3.94 -3.16 -12.92
CA ASN A 89 2.98 -4.23 -13.18
C ASN A 89 1.66 -3.73 -13.79
N TRP A 90 1.61 -2.45 -14.18
CA TRP A 90 0.34 -1.79 -14.52
C TRP A 90 -0.40 -2.46 -15.67
N ASP A 91 0.30 -2.83 -16.73
CA ASP A 91 -0.35 -3.39 -17.91
C ASP A 91 -1.05 -4.71 -17.56
N TYR A 92 -0.39 -5.59 -16.80
CA TYR A 92 -1.00 -6.81 -16.28
C TYR A 92 -2.18 -6.51 -15.35
N ILE A 93 -2.03 -5.55 -14.43
CA ILE A 93 -3.10 -5.17 -13.48
C ILE A 93 -4.32 -4.62 -14.23
N ALA A 94 -4.11 -3.76 -15.22
CA ALA A 94 -5.17 -3.11 -15.98
C ALA A 94 -5.89 -4.05 -16.96
N GLU A 95 -5.22 -5.14 -17.36
CA GLU A 95 -5.82 -6.22 -18.16
C GLU A 95 -6.57 -7.23 -17.27
N THR A 96 -6.01 -7.58 -16.11
CA THR A 96 -6.53 -8.64 -15.25
C THR A 96 -7.68 -8.18 -14.36
N PHE A 97 -7.63 -6.94 -13.84
CA PHE A 97 -8.59 -6.43 -12.87
C PHE A 97 -9.50 -5.39 -13.49
N THR A 98 -10.76 -5.39 -13.06
CA THR A 98 -11.78 -4.43 -13.54
C THR A 98 -12.61 -3.88 -12.37
N GLY A 99 -13.38 -2.83 -12.65
CA GLY A 99 -14.32 -2.23 -11.70
C GLY A 99 -13.68 -1.84 -10.36
N HIS A 100 -14.28 -2.31 -9.27
CA HIS A 100 -13.83 -1.97 -7.92
C HIS A 100 -12.40 -2.44 -7.63
N LEU A 101 -11.98 -3.61 -8.12
CA LEU A 101 -10.65 -4.14 -7.85
C LEU A 101 -9.56 -3.24 -8.46
N LEU A 102 -9.70 -2.88 -9.74
CA LEU A 102 -8.74 -1.99 -10.42
C LEU A 102 -8.67 -0.61 -9.75
N THR A 103 -9.81 -0.04 -9.41
CA THR A 103 -9.85 1.27 -8.72
C THR A 103 -9.28 1.19 -7.28
N TYR A 104 -9.33 0.02 -6.64
CA TYR A 104 -8.72 -0.19 -5.33
C TYR A 104 -7.19 -0.18 -5.39
N PHE A 105 -6.57 -0.77 -6.42
CA PHE A 105 -5.11 -0.65 -6.64
C PHE A 105 -4.69 0.82 -6.69
N ILE A 106 -5.34 1.63 -7.52
CA ILE A 106 -5.06 3.07 -7.65
C ILE A 106 -5.25 3.76 -6.30
N THR A 107 -6.34 3.47 -5.61
CA THR A 107 -6.66 4.12 -4.33
C THR A 107 -5.59 3.85 -3.27
N VAL A 108 -5.14 2.59 -3.14
CA VAL A 108 -4.19 2.15 -2.10
C VAL A 108 -2.75 2.53 -2.45
N THR A 109 -2.38 2.61 -3.72
CA THR A 109 -0.99 2.87 -4.11
C THR A 109 -0.70 4.35 -4.40
N VAL A 110 -1.70 5.10 -4.87
CA VAL A 110 -1.52 6.51 -5.30
C VAL A 110 -1.95 7.48 -4.22
N SER A 111 -3.18 7.37 -3.71
CA SER A 111 -3.73 8.30 -2.71
C SER A 111 -2.89 8.47 -1.44
N PRO A 112 -2.06 7.49 -1.04
CA PRO A 112 -1.20 7.65 0.13
C PRO A 112 0.11 8.40 -0.08
N LEU A 113 0.50 8.69 -1.32
CA LEU A 113 1.65 9.54 -1.62
C LEU A 113 1.40 10.96 -1.10
N ALA A 114 2.49 11.70 -0.84
CA ALA A 114 2.41 12.94 -0.05
C ALA A 114 3.43 14.02 -0.47
N THR A 115 3.89 14.02 -1.72
CA THR A 115 4.70 15.12 -2.26
C THR A 115 4.14 15.61 -3.58
N ASP A 116 4.44 16.85 -3.95
CA ASP A 116 3.99 17.41 -5.22
C ASP A 116 4.64 16.68 -6.41
N GLU A 117 5.91 16.30 -6.30
CA GLU A 117 6.62 15.53 -7.31
C GLU A 117 5.92 14.18 -7.57
N LYS A 118 5.42 13.52 -6.52
CA LYS A 118 4.64 12.28 -6.67
C LYS A 118 3.28 12.52 -7.32
N GLY A 119 2.68 13.68 -7.09
CA GLY A 119 1.47 14.12 -7.79
C GLY A 119 1.72 14.29 -9.28
N ASP A 120 2.82 14.96 -9.66
CA ASP A 120 3.21 15.17 -11.06
C ASP A 120 3.54 13.83 -11.74
N GLU A 121 4.28 12.97 -11.03
CA GLU A 121 4.64 11.62 -11.49
C GLU A 121 3.39 10.77 -11.76
N ALA A 122 2.40 10.80 -10.86
CA ALA A 122 1.15 10.08 -11.03
C ALA A 122 0.31 10.63 -12.20
N GLU A 123 0.25 11.96 -12.34
CA GLU A 123 -0.46 12.61 -13.44
C GLU A 123 0.11 12.21 -14.80
N GLU A 124 1.43 12.27 -14.96
CA GLU A 124 2.09 11.85 -16.20
C GLU A 124 1.93 10.35 -16.45
N PHE A 125 2.05 9.52 -15.40
CA PHE A 125 1.85 8.08 -15.53
C PHE A 125 0.45 7.74 -16.06
N PHE A 126 -0.59 8.38 -15.54
CA PHE A 126 -1.98 8.08 -15.91
C PHE A 126 -2.47 8.80 -17.17
N LYS A 127 -1.72 9.74 -17.72
CA LYS A 127 -2.11 10.54 -18.90
C LYS A 127 -2.53 9.70 -20.11
N SER A 128 -1.77 8.65 -20.43
CA SER A 128 -2.08 7.71 -21.53
C SER A 128 -2.79 6.43 -21.07
N ARG A 129 -2.96 6.23 -19.76
CA ARG A 129 -3.48 4.99 -19.15
C ARG A 129 -4.91 5.13 -18.64
N THR A 130 -5.41 6.36 -18.53
CA THR A 130 -6.75 6.62 -18.00
C THR A 130 -7.84 6.21 -18.98
N LYS A 131 -8.74 5.35 -18.51
CA LYS A 131 -9.99 4.99 -19.19
C LYS A 131 -11.18 5.57 -18.42
N ALA A 132 -12.33 5.70 -19.07
CA ALA A 132 -13.56 6.23 -18.45
C ALA A 132 -13.92 5.53 -17.11
N SER A 133 -13.64 4.21 -17.01
CA SER A 133 -13.89 3.40 -15.83
C SER A 133 -13.06 3.78 -14.60
N ILE A 134 -11.88 4.41 -14.78
CA ILE A 134 -10.96 4.78 -13.68
C ILE A 134 -10.74 6.29 -13.56
N ALA A 135 -11.20 7.08 -14.53
CA ALA A 135 -10.93 8.52 -14.61
C ALA A 135 -11.26 9.28 -13.32
N ARG A 136 -12.41 8.97 -12.71
CA ARG A 136 -12.80 9.57 -11.43
C ARG A 136 -11.82 9.21 -10.31
N THR A 137 -11.45 7.93 -10.19
CA THR A 137 -10.55 7.44 -9.15
C THR A 137 -9.16 8.03 -9.30
N VAL A 138 -8.61 8.07 -10.53
CA VAL A 138 -7.31 8.70 -10.82
C VAL A 138 -7.31 10.15 -10.37
N LYS A 139 -8.31 10.94 -10.80
CA LYS A 139 -8.44 12.35 -10.42
C LYS A 139 -8.48 12.53 -8.89
N GLN A 140 -9.33 11.77 -8.20
CA GLN A 140 -9.47 11.86 -6.75
C GLN A 140 -8.22 11.41 -5.99
N SER A 141 -7.52 10.39 -6.48
CA SER A 141 -6.28 9.92 -5.88
C SER A 141 -5.18 10.97 -6.00
N ILE A 142 -4.99 11.58 -7.18
CA ILE A 142 -4.01 12.66 -7.37
C ILE A 142 -4.37 13.88 -6.53
N GLU A 143 -5.65 14.27 -6.47
CA GLU A 143 -6.11 15.37 -5.60
C GLU A 143 -5.75 15.12 -4.12
N ARG A 144 -5.92 13.89 -3.62
CA ARG A 144 -5.51 13.51 -2.26
C ARG A 144 -4.00 13.62 -2.06
N VAL A 145 -3.18 13.26 -3.06
CA VAL A 145 -1.72 13.44 -2.99
C VAL A 145 -1.36 14.91 -2.79
N ARG A 146 -1.98 15.81 -3.57
CA ARG A 146 -1.75 17.27 -3.44
C ARG A 146 -2.19 17.83 -2.10
N ILE A 147 -3.34 17.38 -1.58
CA ILE A 147 -3.82 17.78 -0.25
C ILE A 147 -2.83 17.33 0.83
N LYS A 148 -2.34 16.08 0.74
CA LYS A 148 -1.34 15.56 1.68
C LYS A 148 0.00 16.29 1.59
N ALA A 149 0.47 16.59 0.37
CA ALA A 149 1.70 17.36 0.16
C ALA A 149 1.63 18.73 0.84
N LYS A 150 0.52 19.46 0.62
CA LYS A 150 0.27 20.75 1.29
C LYS A 150 0.27 20.62 2.82
N TRP A 151 -0.38 19.59 3.35
CA TRP A 151 -0.42 19.35 4.79
C TRP A 151 0.96 19.04 5.39
N VAL A 152 1.75 18.19 4.73
CA VAL A 152 3.13 17.89 5.12
C VAL A 152 4.02 19.12 5.07
N MET A 153 3.83 20.02 4.09
CA MET A 153 4.56 21.28 4.00
C MET A 153 4.15 22.27 5.09
N SER A 154 2.85 22.43 5.36
CA SER A 154 2.34 23.31 6.43
C SER A 154 2.86 22.89 7.79
N THR A 155 2.78 21.59 8.12
CA THR A 155 3.27 21.04 9.40
C THR A 155 4.79 21.15 9.56
N LYS A 156 5.56 21.15 8.48
CA LYS A 156 7.02 21.42 8.51
C LYS A 156 7.35 22.91 8.66
N GLY A 157 6.55 23.79 8.07
CA GLY A 157 6.67 25.25 8.22
C GLY A 157 6.22 25.73 9.61
N GLU A 158 5.19 25.08 10.17
CA GLU A 158 4.74 25.19 11.55
C GLU A 158 5.62 24.33 12.47
N ALA A 159 6.90 24.68 12.60
CA ALA A 159 7.81 24.15 13.63
C ALA A 159 7.30 24.37 15.08
N ASP A 160 6.06 24.81 15.25
CA ASP A 160 5.32 25.01 16.48
C ASP A 160 4.62 23.74 16.97
N LEU A 161 4.26 22.79 16.09
CA LEU A 161 3.62 21.53 16.50
C LEU A 161 4.51 20.68 17.40
N GLY A 162 5.81 20.65 17.13
CA GLY A 162 6.79 19.96 17.98
C GLY A 162 6.93 20.61 19.36
N ASN A 163 6.77 21.93 19.45
CA ASN A 163 6.82 22.66 20.71
C ASN A 163 5.51 22.49 21.49
N VAL A 164 4.36 22.59 20.83
CA VAL A 164 3.03 22.35 21.42
C VAL A 164 2.92 20.92 21.97
N LEU A 165 3.42 19.92 21.24
CA LEU A 165 3.43 18.52 21.71
C LEU A 165 4.36 18.32 22.92
N LYS A 166 5.52 18.99 22.96
CA LYS A 166 6.43 18.97 24.13
C LYS A 166 5.83 19.68 25.35
N GLU A 167 5.19 20.83 25.16
CA GLU A 167 4.51 21.56 26.23
C GLU A 167 3.35 20.77 26.83
N LEU A 168 2.58 20.06 26.00
CA LEU A 168 1.51 19.18 26.47
C LEU A 168 2.05 17.92 27.17
N ALA A 169 3.17 17.36 26.69
CA ALA A 169 3.82 16.20 27.31
C ALA A 169 4.51 16.53 28.65
N HIS A 170 4.88 17.80 28.90
CA HIS A 170 5.45 18.26 30.16
C HIS A 170 4.42 18.76 31.18
N LYS A 171 3.12 18.79 30.81
CA LYS A 171 2.01 19.17 31.70
C LYS A 171 1.37 17.99 32.46
N HIS A 172 1.94 16.79 32.36
CA HIS A 172 1.57 15.60 33.12
C HIS A 172 2.81 14.97 33.77
#